data_AF-A0A2W4STR9-F1
#
_entry.id   AF-A0A2W4STR9-F1
#
_cell.length_a   1.000
_cell.length_b   1.000
_cell.length_c   1.000
_cell.angle_alpha   90.00
_cell.angle_beta   90.00
_cell.angle_gamma   90.00
#
_symmetry.space_group_name_H-M   'P 1'
#
loop_
_entity.id
_entity.type
_entity.pdbx_description
1 polymer ?
#
loop_
_entity_poly.entity_id
_entity_poly.type
_entity_poly.pdbx_seq_one_letter_code
_entity_poly.pdbx_strand_id
1 'polypeptide(L)'
;MAPRGLPRRSFLAGGFMLPASFVSGQAPQTLSVREAHDAARAGTILLLDIRTPEEWRDTGLPQSAIALDAETSAFEVRLAGLRLDHPGKRIALIDRSGALSTSIRTKLAGRGFRDIVAVRGGMLGPGGWLAERLPVVAYP
;
A
#
# COMPACT_ATOMS: atom_id res chain seq x y z
N MET A 1 29.17 -75.09 -16.27
CA MET A 1 28.06 -75.39 -17.19
C MET A 1 26.98 -74.34 -16.97
N ALA A 2 26.52 -73.73 -18.05
CA ALA A 2 25.96 -72.38 -18.18
C ALA A 2 24.47 -72.25 -17.72
N PRO A 3 23.76 -71.15 -18.06
CA PRO A 3 23.73 -69.86 -17.37
C PRO A 3 22.30 -69.50 -16.90
N ARG A 4 22.11 -68.52 -16.00
CA ARG A 4 20.75 -67.97 -15.74
C ARG A 4 20.77 -66.46 -15.80
N GLY A 5 19.87 -65.95 -16.65
CA GLY A 5 19.91 -64.63 -17.28
C GLY A 5 19.54 -63.45 -16.38
N LEU A 6 19.99 -62.28 -16.82
CA LEU A 6 19.51 -60.98 -16.35
C LEU A 6 18.00 -60.83 -16.62
N PRO A 7 17.20 -60.40 -15.63
CA PRO A 7 15.91 -59.81 -15.92
C PRO A 7 16.06 -58.31 -16.21
N ARG A 8 15.66 -57.95 -17.43
CA ARG A 8 15.30 -56.59 -17.85
C ARG A 8 14.27 -56.01 -16.90
N ARG A 9 14.53 -54.82 -16.35
CA ARG A 9 13.51 -53.98 -15.72
C ARG A 9 13.44 -52.66 -16.48
N SER A 10 12.38 -52.51 -17.24
CA SER A 10 11.99 -51.27 -17.91
C SER A 10 10.83 -50.62 -17.15
N PHE A 11 10.77 -49.28 -17.28
CA PHE A 11 9.70 -48.35 -16.86
C PHE A 11 9.57 -48.17 -15.32
N LEU A 12 9.33 -46.99 -14.75
CA LEU A 12 8.46 -45.89 -15.16
C LEU A 12 9.01 -44.53 -14.68
N ALA A 13 8.64 -43.48 -15.43
CA ALA A 13 8.72 -42.08 -15.04
C ALA A 13 8.03 -41.80 -13.69
N GLY A 14 8.60 -40.88 -12.91
CA GLY A 14 8.03 -40.45 -11.63
C GLY A 14 8.39 -39.02 -11.28
N GLY A 15 7.56 -38.08 -11.72
CA GLY A 15 7.30 -36.79 -11.07
C GLY A 15 8.43 -35.75 -11.09
N PHE A 16 8.48 -34.93 -12.15
CA PHE A 16 9.03 -33.59 -12.04
C PHE A 16 8.15 -32.80 -11.06
N MET A 17 8.67 -32.53 -9.85
CA MET A 17 8.07 -31.55 -8.95
C MET A 17 8.02 -30.21 -9.69
N LEU A 18 6.82 -29.72 -9.99
CA LEU A 18 6.63 -28.34 -10.42
C LEU A 18 7.11 -27.43 -9.30
N PRO A 19 8.11 -26.55 -9.52
CA PRO A 19 8.43 -25.54 -8.53
C PRO A 19 7.19 -24.65 -8.37
N ALA A 20 6.68 -24.55 -7.14
CA ALA A 20 5.72 -23.53 -6.78
C ALA A 20 6.34 -22.19 -7.18
N SER A 21 5.83 -21.59 -8.24
CA SER A 21 6.28 -20.29 -8.70
C SER A 21 5.79 -19.29 -7.66
N PHE A 22 6.65 -18.88 -6.74
CA PHE A 22 6.45 -17.70 -5.93
C PHE A 22 6.47 -16.52 -6.90
N VAL A 23 5.33 -16.18 -7.48
CA VAL A 23 5.16 -14.89 -8.15
C VAL A 23 5.22 -13.85 -7.03
N SER A 24 6.42 -13.34 -6.77
CA SER A 24 6.62 -12.14 -5.97
C SER A 24 6.01 -10.96 -6.73
N GLY A 25 4.68 -10.83 -6.67
CA GLY A 25 3.99 -9.65 -7.15
C GLY A 25 4.48 -8.45 -6.35
N GLN A 26 5.19 -7.53 -6.99
CA GLN A 26 5.55 -6.26 -6.36
C GLN A 26 4.25 -5.54 -6.00
N ALA A 27 3.99 -5.38 -4.70
CA ALA A 27 2.81 -4.67 -4.25
C ALA A 27 2.81 -3.25 -4.85
N PRO A 28 1.67 -2.76 -5.36
CA PRO A 28 1.61 -1.50 -6.08
C PRO A 28 2.06 -0.36 -5.17
N GLN A 29 2.95 0.47 -5.69
CA GLN A 29 3.58 1.58 -4.95
C GLN A 29 2.67 2.81 -4.83
N THR A 30 1.63 2.86 -5.66
CA THR A 30 0.58 3.89 -5.64
C THR A 30 -0.78 3.24 -5.77
N LEU A 31 -1.81 3.91 -5.25
CA LEU A 31 -3.21 3.54 -5.41
C LEU A 31 -3.95 4.70 -6.11
N SER A 32 -5.00 4.41 -6.86
CA SER A 32 -6.01 5.41 -7.19
C SER A 32 -6.80 5.81 -5.94
N VAL A 33 -7.50 6.94 -5.98
CA VAL A 33 -8.33 7.40 -4.87
C VAL A 33 -9.49 6.44 -4.56
N ARG A 34 -10.04 5.75 -5.57
CA ARG A 34 -11.10 4.75 -5.39
C ARG A 34 -10.58 3.49 -4.70
N GLU A 35 -9.43 2.97 -5.15
CA GLU A 35 -8.78 1.84 -4.47
C GLU A 35 -8.41 2.19 -3.02
N ALA A 36 -7.90 3.40 -2.77
CA ALA A 36 -7.60 3.86 -1.42
C ALA A 36 -8.87 3.98 -0.57
N HIS A 37 -9.96 4.52 -1.11
CA HIS A 37 -11.24 4.63 -0.42
C HIS A 37 -11.81 3.25 -0.05
N ASP A 38 -11.88 2.34 -1.01
CA ASP A 38 -12.44 1.00 -0.80
C ASP A 38 -11.59 0.20 0.21
N ALA A 39 -10.27 0.28 0.10
CA ALA A 39 -9.36 -0.40 1.02
C ALA A 39 -9.40 0.20 2.44
N ALA A 40 -9.52 1.53 2.57
CA ALA A 40 -9.65 2.19 3.87
C ALA A 40 -10.99 1.83 4.53
N ARG A 41 -12.08 1.81 3.76
CA ARG A 41 -13.40 1.35 4.23
C ARG A 41 -13.41 -0.12 4.64
N ALA A 42 -12.68 -0.97 3.93
CA ALA A 42 -12.50 -2.37 4.27
C ALA A 42 -11.51 -2.59 5.44
N GLY A 43 -10.84 -1.53 5.92
CA GLY A 43 -9.86 -1.61 7.00
C GLY A 43 -8.56 -2.33 6.64
N THR A 44 -8.30 -2.58 5.35
CA THR A 44 -7.11 -3.28 4.85
C THR A 44 -5.89 -2.37 4.74
N ILE A 45 -6.10 -1.05 4.70
CA ILE A 45 -5.06 -0.04 4.78
C ILE A 45 -5.40 1.00 5.85
N LEU A 46 -4.38 1.75 6.27
CA LEU A 46 -4.52 2.98 7.04
C LEU A 46 -4.36 4.16 6.09
N LEU A 47 -5.42 4.96 5.89
CA LEU A 47 -5.38 6.16 5.06
C LEU A 47 -5.01 7.36 5.93
N LEU A 48 -3.91 8.04 5.60
CA LEU A 48 -3.43 9.23 6.30
C LEU A 48 -3.48 10.42 5.36
N ASP A 49 -4.26 11.45 5.72
CA ASP A 49 -4.23 12.74 5.05
C ASP A 49 -3.10 13.58 5.64
N ILE A 50 -2.10 13.85 4.80
CA ILE A 50 -0.85 14.51 5.20
C ILE A 50 -0.78 15.99 4.85
N ARG A 51 -1.92 16.57 4.47
CA ARG A 51 -2.08 18.01 4.26
C ARG A 51 -2.07 18.78 5.58
N THR A 52 -2.15 20.10 5.50
CA THR A 52 -2.21 20.97 6.67
C THR A 52 -3.65 21.12 7.23
N PRO A 53 -3.81 21.57 8.48
CA PRO A 53 -5.13 21.91 9.04
C PRO A 53 -5.91 22.93 8.21
N GLU A 54 -5.24 23.89 7.58
CA GLU A 54 -5.84 24.87 6.68
C GLU A 54 -6.53 24.18 5.50
N GLU A 55 -5.86 23.23 4.87
CA GLU A 55 -6.39 22.48 3.73
C GLU A 55 -7.53 21.54 4.15
N TRP A 56 -7.46 20.95 5.35
CA TRP A 56 -8.57 20.14 5.88
C TRP A 56 -9.80 20.98 6.19
N ARG A 57 -9.64 22.21 6.68
CA ARG A 57 -10.77 23.14 6.89
C ARG A 57 -11.41 23.58 5.58
N ASP A 58 -10.62 23.73 4.52
CA ASP A 58 -11.10 24.15 3.20
C ASP A 58 -11.93 23.05 2.51
N THR A 59 -11.41 21.83 2.43
CA THR A 59 -12.05 20.76 1.63
C THR A 59 -12.61 19.59 2.43
N GLY A 60 -12.40 19.57 3.75
CA GLY A 60 -12.60 18.38 4.58
C GLY A 60 -11.51 17.33 4.40
N LEU A 61 -11.62 16.27 5.19
CA LEU A 61 -10.80 15.06 5.16
C LEU A 61 -11.46 13.98 4.29
N PRO A 62 -10.70 13.15 3.57
CA PRO A 62 -11.21 11.91 2.98
C PRO A 62 -11.90 11.04 4.04
N GLN A 63 -13.04 10.44 3.72
CA GLN A 63 -13.72 9.54 4.66
C GLN A 63 -12.79 8.39 5.09
N SER A 64 -12.73 8.11 6.39
CA SER A 64 -11.86 7.11 7.03
C SER A 64 -10.36 7.48 7.06
N ALA A 65 -9.99 8.69 6.65
CA ALA A 65 -8.62 9.17 6.79
C ALA A 65 -8.33 9.67 8.21
N ILE A 66 -7.09 9.47 8.66
CA ILE A 66 -6.55 10.09 9.86
C ILE A 66 -5.74 11.33 9.46
N ALA A 67 -5.96 12.43 10.17
CA ALA A 67 -5.26 13.68 9.95
C ALA A 67 -3.83 13.63 10.54
N LEU A 68 -2.83 13.82 9.70
CA LEU A 68 -1.41 13.78 10.07
C LEU A 68 -0.60 14.81 9.29
N ASP A 69 -0.57 16.05 9.77
CA ASP A 69 0.13 17.15 9.12
C ASP A 69 1.65 16.88 8.98
N ALA A 70 2.11 16.85 7.72
CA ALA A 70 3.49 16.62 7.36
C ALA A 70 4.44 17.80 7.60
N GLU A 71 3.91 19.01 7.81
CA GLU A 71 4.72 20.19 8.12
C GLU A 71 5.13 20.24 9.61
N THR A 72 4.48 19.46 10.46
CA THR A 72 4.83 19.39 11.88
C THR A 72 6.15 18.64 12.11
N SER A 73 6.96 19.11 13.06
CA SER A 73 8.18 18.43 13.49
C SER A 73 7.93 17.02 14.06
N ALA A 74 6.70 16.75 14.49
CA ALA A 74 6.27 15.46 15.04
C ALA A 74 5.85 14.44 13.96
N PHE A 75 5.82 14.80 12.67
CA PHE A 75 5.30 13.94 11.60
C PHE A 75 5.91 12.53 11.58
N GLU A 76 7.24 12.42 11.46
CA GLU A 76 7.91 11.11 11.34
C GLU A 76 7.69 10.26 12.62
N VAL A 77 7.64 10.88 13.80
CA VAL A 77 7.38 10.20 15.08
C VAL A 77 5.95 9.66 15.14
N ARG A 78 4.95 10.49 14.80
CA ARG A 78 3.54 10.07 14.77
C ARG A 78 3.29 9.00 13.70
N LEU A 79 3.90 9.13 12.53
CA LEU A 79 3.83 8.12 11.47
C LEU A 79 4.39 6.77 11.95
N ALA A 80 5.53 6.78 12.64
CA ALA A 80 6.11 5.57 13.21
C ALA A 80 5.21 4.95 14.30
N GLY A 81 4.61 5.77 15.17
CA GLY A 81 3.63 5.32 16.15
C GLY A 81 2.44 4.62 15.50
N LEU A 82 1.79 5.26 14.52
CA LEU A 82 0.66 4.68 13.78
C LEU A 82 1.01 3.35 13.10
N ARG A 83 2.25 3.21 12.62
CA ARG A 83 2.73 1.96 12.04
C ARG A 83 2.86 0.85 13.09
N LEU A 84 3.34 1.18 14.29
CA LEU A 84 3.46 0.23 15.40
C LEU A 84 2.09 -0.17 15.96
N ASP A 85 1.14 0.76 16.02
CA ASP A 85 -0.23 0.53 16.49
C ASP A 85 -1.06 -0.32 15.50
N HIS A 86 -0.66 -0.33 14.22
CA HIS A 86 -1.33 -1.06 13.15
C HIS A 86 -0.38 -2.03 12.42
N PRO A 87 0.18 -3.04 13.12
CA PRO A 87 1.17 -3.93 12.54
C PRO A 87 0.59 -4.70 11.36
N GLY A 88 1.36 -4.79 10.27
CA GLY A 88 0.97 -5.51 9.06
C GLY A 88 -0.01 -4.77 8.15
N LYS A 89 -0.53 -3.60 8.54
CA LYS A 89 -1.34 -2.75 7.65
C LYS A 89 -0.45 -1.88 6.77
N ARG A 90 -0.84 -1.74 5.51
CA ARG A 90 -0.20 -0.77 4.61
C ARG A 90 -0.70 0.63 4.95
N ILE A 91 0.17 1.61 4.84
CA ILE A 91 -0.16 3.02 5.08
C ILE A 91 -0.28 3.72 3.73
N ALA A 92 -1.45 4.26 3.41
CA ALA A 92 -1.65 5.10 2.24
C ALA A 92 -1.59 6.57 2.65
N LEU A 93 -0.73 7.33 1.98
CA LEU A 93 -0.61 8.77 2.17
C LEU A 93 -1.39 9.50 1.07
N ILE A 94 -2.23 10.44 1.46
CA ILE A 94 -2.92 11.35 0.54
C ILE A 94 -2.57 12.80 0.91
N ASP A 95 -2.19 13.57 -0.10
CA ASP A 95 -1.89 14.99 -0.01
C ASP A 95 -2.78 15.77 -1.00
N ARG A 96 -2.43 17.03 -1.29
CA ARG A 96 -3.17 17.88 -2.21
C ARG A 96 -3.26 17.30 -3.63
N SER A 97 -2.16 16.79 -4.18
CA SER A 97 -2.06 16.40 -5.61
C SER A 97 -1.45 15.02 -5.88
N GLY A 98 -0.90 14.35 -4.86
CA GLY A 98 -0.15 13.09 -5.00
C GLY A 98 1.38 13.27 -4.97
N ALA A 99 1.88 14.51 -5.00
CA ALA A 99 3.30 14.80 -5.13
C ALA A 99 4.08 14.60 -3.82
N LEU A 100 3.58 15.18 -2.73
CA LEU A 100 4.23 15.07 -1.42
C LEU A 100 4.17 13.63 -0.91
N SER A 101 3.02 12.98 -1.04
CA SER A 101 2.83 11.57 -0.66
C SER A 101 3.81 10.64 -1.40
N THR A 102 4.00 10.86 -2.70
CA THR A 102 4.98 10.11 -3.50
C THR A 102 6.42 10.37 -3.05
N SER A 103 6.75 11.63 -2.75
CA SER A 103 8.07 12.03 -2.25
C SER A 103 8.41 11.37 -0.90
N ILE A 104 7.50 11.47 0.07
CA ILE A 104 7.68 10.88 1.42
C ILE A 104 7.83 9.36 1.33
N ARG A 105 6.95 8.68 0.58
CA ARG A 105 7.07 7.23 0.34
C ARG A 105 8.46 6.88 -0.19
N THR A 106 8.94 7.61 -1.20
CA THR A 106 10.25 7.34 -1.83
C THR A 106 11.40 7.54 -0.84
N LYS A 107 11.36 8.63 -0.06
CA LYS A 107 12.34 8.94 1.00
C LYS A 107 12.39 7.84 2.07
N LEU A 108 11.23 7.35 2.51
CA LEU A 108 11.13 6.39 3.61
C LEU A 108 11.32 4.94 3.17
N ALA A 109 11.10 4.61 1.89
CA ALA A 109 11.36 3.27 1.35
C ALA A 109 12.83 2.84 1.55
N GLY A 110 13.78 3.77 1.40
CA GLY A 110 15.20 3.53 1.68
C GLY A 110 15.53 3.30 3.17
N ARG A 111 14.58 3.60 4.07
CA ARG A 111 14.70 3.43 5.53
C ARG A 111 13.89 2.25 6.06
N GLY A 112 13.42 1.36 5.17
CA GLY A 112 12.68 0.14 5.55
C GLY A 112 11.15 0.31 5.68
N PHE A 113 10.59 1.46 5.30
CA PHE A 113 9.14 1.68 5.22
C PHE A 113 8.62 1.24 3.84
N ARG A 114 8.54 -0.07 3.63
CA ARG A 114 8.09 -0.69 2.36
C ARG A 114 6.57 -0.85 2.24
N ASP A 115 5.88 -0.63 3.34
CA ASP A 115 4.44 -0.72 3.55
C ASP A 115 3.70 0.60 3.24
N ILE A 116 4.43 1.68 2.94
CA ILE A 116 3.84 2.97 2.54
C ILE A 116 3.51 2.98 1.05
N VAL A 117 2.33 3.49 0.71
CA VAL A 117 1.89 3.81 -0.66
C VAL A 117 1.42 5.24 -0.78
N ALA A 118 1.50 5.81 -1.98
CA ALA A 118 0.94 7.13 -2.26
C ALA A 118 -0.40 7.02 -2.99
N VAL A 119 -1.34 7.91 -2.67
CA VAL A 119 -2.61 8.03 -3.39
C VAL A 119 -2.45 8.99 -4.56
N ARG A 120 -2.58 8.47 -5.78
CA ARG A 120 -2.41 9.21 -7.02
C ARG A 120 -3.51 10.26 -7.19
N GLY A 121 -3.15 11.46 -7.64
CA GLY A 121 -4.08 12.56 -7.82
C GLY A 121 -4.42 13.30 -6.53
N GLY A 122 -4.09 12.74 -5.35
CA GLY A 122 -4.36 13.39 -4.07
C GLY A 122 -5.84 13.76 -3.91
N MET A 123 -6.09 14.86 -3.22
CA MET A 123 -7.43 15.42 -3.05
C MET A 123 -7.94 16.17 -4.30
N LEU A 124 -7.08 16.96 -4.95
CA LEU A 124 -7.46 17.99 -5.93
C LEU A 124 -6.87 17.77 -7.33
N GLY A 125 -5.93 16.84 -7.51
CA GLY A 125 -5.33 16.57 -8.80
C GLY A 125 -6.29 15.87 -9.78
N PRO A 126 -5.86 15.68 -11.05
CA PRO A 126 -6.65 14.94 -12.03
C PRO A 126 -6.91 13.50 -11.57
N GLY A 127 -8.19 13.08 -11.56
CA GLY A 127 -8.60 11.79 -10.98
C GLY A 127 -8.42 11.71 -9.46
N GLY A 128 -8.28 12.87 -8.80
CA GLY A 128 -8.17 13.00 -7.35
C GLY A 128 -9.51 12.81 -6.64
N TRP A 129 -9.48 12.85 -5.31
CA TRP A 129 -10.59 12.44 -4.44
C TRP A 129 -11.89 13.20 -4.74
N LEU A 130 -11.78 14.52 -4.86
CA LEU A 130 -12.94 15.38 -5.15
C LEU A 130 -13.41 15.25 -6.60
N ALA A 131 -12.48 15.07 -7.55
CA ALA A 131 -12.83 14.85 -8.96
C ALA A 131 -13.63 13.55 -9.15
N GLU A 132 -13.28 12.51 -8.38
CA GLU A 132 -13.98 11.22 -8.34
C GLU A 132 -15.26 11.23 -7.45
N ARG A 133 -15.61 12.39 -6.88
CA ARG A 133 -16.78 12.60 -6.01
C ARG A 133 -16.84 11.64 -4.81
N LEU A 134 -15.68 11.34 -4.23
CA LEU A 134 -15.58 10.49 -3.05
C LEU A 134 -15.95 11.27 -1.77
N PRO A 135 -16.50 10.60 -0.75
CA PRO A 135 -17.02 11.26 0.44
C PRO A 135 -15.91 11.91 1.27
N VAL A 136 -16.22 13.07 1.84
CA VAL A 136 -15.38 13.81 2.79
C VAL A 136 -16.10 14.01 4.12
N VAL A 137 -15.33 14.17 5.19
CA VAL A 137 -15.80 14.53 6.53
C VAL A 137 -15.26 15.91 6.87
N ALA A 138 -16.11 16.77 7.42
CA ALA A 138 -15.68 18.11 7.84
C ALA A 138 -14.61 18.01 8.95
N TYR A 139 -13.59 18.85 8.87
CA TYR A 139 -12.60 18.99 9.92
C TYR A 139 -13.09 19.99 10.97
N PRO A 140 -13.11 19.63 12.26
CA PRO A 140 -13.66 20.48 13.33
C PRO A 140 -12.84 21.74 13.61
#